data_AF-A0A7S1JFD6-F1
#
_entry.id   AF-A0A7S1JFD6-F1
#
_cell.length_a   1.000
_cell.length_b   1.000
_cell.length_c   1.000
_cell.angle_alpha   90.00
_cell.angle_beta   90.00
_cell.angle_gamma   90.00
#
_symmetry.space_group_name_H-M   'P 1'
#
loop_
_entity.id
_entity.type
_entity.pdbx_description
1 polymer ?
#
loop_
_entity_poly.entity_id
_entity_poly.type
_entity_poly.pdbx_seq_one_letter_code
_entity_poly.pdbx_strand_id
1 'polypeptide(L)'
;GVVVLYGSETGCAQEVAERIGREAQRRNIAVKAVQPMDAFTIDELVREDLAIFVCSTTGQGDPPANMKSSWRRLIQKSYPRLPSLAFSVFGLGDSSYAEFNFVAKKLHNRLVQLGAQCLLHRRLGDDQDEGGMDKELALWMAELWPALAQTLPEEQRARVVADPPASLLPAVCEVLFQ
;
A
#
# COMPACT_ATOMS: atom_id res chain seq x y z
N GLY A 1 14.80 -2.63 -1.93
CA GLY A 1 14.09 -1.88 -0.88
C GLY A 1 12.71 -1.52 -1.38
N VAL A 2 11.72 -1.47 -0.51
CA VAL A 2 10.31 -1.24 -0.86
C VAL A 2 9.99 0.25 -0.99
N VAL A 3 9.22 0.64 -2.01
CA VAL A 3 8.53 1.93 -2.03
C VAL A 3 7.09 1.74 -1.54
N VAL A 4 6.63 2.61 -0.65
CA VAL A 4 5.24 2.62 -0.18
C VAL A 4 4.58 3.89 -0.68
N LEU A 5 3.59 3.75 -1.55
CA LEU A 5 2.91 4.87 -2.20
C LEU A 5 1.46 4.91 -1.74
N TYR A 6 0.94 6.12 -1.49
CA TYR A 6 -0.44 6.26 -1.03
C TYR A 6 -1.26 7.32 -1.76
N GLY A 7 -2.57 7.05 -1.83
CA GLY A 7 -3.60 8.02 -2.18
C GLY A 7 -4.54 8.19 -0.99
N SER A 8 -4.63 9.40 -0.43
CA SER A 8 -5.37 9.67 0.80
C SER A 8 -6.08 11.02 0.70
N GLU A 9 -7.37 11.05 1.05
CA GLU A 9 -8.15 12.30 1.07
C GLU A 9 -8.16 12.92 2.47
N THR A 10 -8.38 12.10 3.51
CA THR A 10 -8.55 12.54 4.91
C THR A 10 -7.42 12.08 5.85
N GLY A 11 -6.40 11.38 5.33
CA GLY A 11 -5.24 10.95 6.13
C GLY A 11 -5.19 9.43 6.42
N CYS A 12 -6.30 8.70 6.43
CA CYS A 12 -6.31 7.28 6.82
C CYS A 12 -5.36 6.40 5.99
N ALA A 13 -5.35 6.55 4.65
CA ALA A 13 -4.45 5.78 3.79
C ALA A 13 -2.98 6.16 3.97
N GLN A 14 -2.71 7.42 4.35
CA GLN A 14 -1.37 7.88 4.69
C GLN A 14 -0.89 7.24 5.99
N GLU A 15 -1.71 7.25 7.04
CA GLU A 15 -1.35 6.64 8.33
C GLU A 15 -1.02 5.15 8.18
N VAL A 16 -1.80 4.43 7.36
CA VAL A 16 -1.54 3.03 7.02
C VAL A 16 -0.21 2.89 6.27
N ALA A 17 0.06 3.72 5.27
CA ALA A 17 1.33 3.69 4.53
C ALA A 17 2.56 3.97 5.42
N GLU A 18 2.46 4.96 6.30
CA GLU A 18 3.50 5.27 7.27
C GLU A 18 3.69 4.16 8.30
N ARG A 19 2.60 3.52 8.73
CA ARG A 19 2.65 2.31 9.58
C ARG A 19 3.42 1.20 8.88
N ILE A 20 3.14 0.91 7.61
CA ILE A 20 3.88 -0.08 6.82
C ILE A 20 5.37 0.28 6.78
N GLY A 21 5.72 1.55 6.54
CA GLY A 21 7.10 2.02 6.55
C GLY A 21 7.82 1.75 7.88
N ARG A 22 7.20 2.14 9.00
CA ARG A 22 7.75 1.90 10.35
C ARG A 22 7.92 0.41 10.64
N GLU A 23 6.90 -0.39 10.32
CA GLU A 23 6.92 -1.85 10.55
C GLU A 23 7.95 -2.56 9.65
N ALA A 24 8.15 -2.12 8.41
CA ALA A 24 9.18 -2.64 7.52
C ALA A 24 10.58 -2.35 8.09
N GLN A 25 10.83 -1.12 8.55
CA GLN A 25 12.10 -0.75 9.19
C GLN A 25 12.40 -1.61 10.43
N ARG A 26 11.41 -1.82 11.31
CA ARG A 26 11.56 -2.71 12.48
C ARG A 26 11.89 -4.15 12.11
N ARG A 27 11.44 -4.59 10.93
CA ARG A 27 11.71 -5.92 10.39
C ARG A 27 13.02 -6.00 9.61
N ASN A 28 13.85 -4.94 9.63
CA ASN A 28 15.06 -4.81 8.81
C ASN A 28 14.80 -4.94 7.30
N ILE A 29 13.59 -4.62 6.85
CA ILE A 29 13.27 -4.52 5.42
C ILE A 29 13.60 -3.09 4.98
N ALA A 30 14.51 -2.96 4.01
CA ALA A 30 14.92 -1.65 3.50
C ALA A 30 13.73 -0.91 2.86
N VAL A 31 13.41 0.28 3.38
CA VAL A 31 12.39 1.18 2.83
C VAL A 31 13.08 2.27 2.01
N LYS A 32 12.74 2.37 0.72
CA LYS A 32 13.25 3.41 -0.18
C LYS A 32 12.49 4.73 0.00
N ALA A 33 11.17 4.67 0.12
CA ALA A 33 10.32 5.84 0.29
C ALA A 33 8.95 5.45 0.88
N VAL A 34 8.34 6.40 1.60
CA VAL A 34 6.92 6.41 1.97
C VAL A 34 6.37 7.79 1.64
N GLN A 35 5.50 7.91 0.64
CA GLN A 35 5.07 9.23 0.14
C GLN A 35 3.75 9.15 -0.64
N PRO A 36 3.04 10.29 -0.80
CA PRO A 36 1.84 10.29 -1.62
C PRO A 36 2.20 10.04 -3.09
N MET A 37 1.26 9.50 -3.84
CA MET A 37 1.50 9.09 -5.22
C MET A 37 1.88 10.24 -6.14
N ASP A 38 1.43 11.47 -5.88
CA ASP A 38 1.76 12.66 -6.66
C ASP A 38 3.11 13.30 -6.31
N ALA A 39 3.71 12.95 -5.17
CA ALA A 39 5.08 13.33 -4.81
C ALA A 39 6.12 12.35 -5.40
N PHE A 40 5.71 11.12 -5.71
CA PHE A 40 6.55 10.16 -6.42
C PHE A 40 6.46 10.36 -7.93
N THR A 41 7.59 10.42 -8.62
CA THR A 41 7.63 10.43 -10.08
C THR A 41 7.17 9.06 -10.59
N ILE A 42 5.89 8.94 -10.95
CA ILE A 42 5.27 7.62 -11.18
C ILE A 42 5.98 6.78 -12.25
N ASP A 43 6.59 7.42 -13.25
CA ASP A 43 7.38 6.77 -14.29
C ASP A 43 8.64 6.06 -13.75
N GLU A 44 9.10 6.38 -12.54
CA GLU A 44 10.20 5.70 -11.88
C GLU A 44 9.83 4.30 -11.38
N LEU A 45 8.54 3.91 -11.37
CA LEU A 45 8.12 2.53 -11.07
C LEU A 45 8.82 1.49 -11.94
N VAL A 46 9.26 1.85 -13.16
CA VAL A 46 9.99 0.93 -14.04
C VAL A 46 11.35 0.49 -13.49
N ARG A 47 11.87 1.23 -12.48
CA ARG A 47 13.15 0.96 -11.80
C ARG A 47 12.95 0.32 -10.42
N GLU A 48 11.70 0.11 -10.03
CA GLU A 48 11.35 -0.44 -8.73
C GLU A 48 11.07 -1.94 -8.84
N ASP A 49 11.70 -2.71 -7.97
CA ASP A 49 11.45 -4.16 -7.87
C ASP A 49 10.22 -4.46 -7.01
N LEU A 50 9.86 -3.54 -6.11
CA LEU A 50 8.83 -3.77 -5.11
C LEU A 50 8.12 -2.47 -4.71
N ALA A 51 6.80 -2.43 -4.90
CA ALA A 51 5.95 -1.33 -4.48
C ALA A 51 4.71 -1.80 -3.71
N ILE A 52 4.40 -1.11 -2.62
CA ILE A 52 3.18 -1.30 -1.85
C ILE A 52 2.30 -0.07 -2.03
N PHE A 53 1.04 -0.28 -2.41
CA PHE A 53 0.08 0.79 -2.62
C PHE A 53 -1.00 0.77 -1.54
N VAL A 54 -1.32 1.94 -0.99
CA VAL A 54 -2.42 2.11 -0.05
C VAL A 54 -3.30 3.25 -0.57
N CYS A 55 -4.57 2.98 -0.90
CA CYS A 55 -5.41 4.06 -1.43
C CYS A 55 -6.84 4.01 -0.94
N SER A 56 -7.39 5.18 -0.60
CA SER A 56 -8.82 5.33 -0.37
C SER A 56 -9.56 5.56 -1.69
N THR A 57 -10.88 5.41 -1.63
CA THR A 57 -11.80 5.84 -2.70
C THR A 57 -12.59 7.05 -2.23
N THR A 58 -12.71 8.08 -3.07
CA THR A 58 -13.44 9.30 -2.74
C THR A 58 -14.79 9.35 -3.43
N GLY A 59 -15.79 9.93 -2.75
CA GLY A 59 -17.09 10.28 -3.31
C GLY A 59 -17.71 9.20 -4.21
N GLN A 60 -17.71 9.46 -5.52
CA GLN A 60 -18.33 8.64 -6.55
C GLN A 60 -17.34 7.68 -7.24
N GLY A 61 -16.35 7.15 -6.51
CA GLY A 61 -15.37 6.22 -7.08
C GLY A 61 -14.10 6.88 -7.63
N ASP A 62 -13.84 8.13 -7.25
CA ASP A 62 -12.68 8.88 -7.75
C ASP A 62 -11.42 8.66 -6.90
N PRO A 63 -10.22 8.70 -7.50
CA PRO A 63 -8.97 8.67 -6.75
C PRO A 63 -8.81 9.93 -5.88
N PRO A 64 -8.16 9.82 -4.72
CA PRO A 64 -7.85 10.96 -3.86
C PRO A 64 -7.04 12.03 -4.56
N ALA A 65 -7.13 13.28 -4.08
CA ALA A 65 -6.47 14.43 -4.71
C ALA A 65 -4.96 14.19 -4.96
N ASN A 66 -4.25 13.66 -3.96
CA ASN A 66 -2.82 13.34 -3.99
C ASN A 66 -2.44 12.06 -4.78
N MET A 67 -3.39 11.51 -5.54
CA MET A 67 -3.19 10.38 -6.45
C MET A 67 -3.61 10.71 -7.88
N LYS A 68 -4.40 11.77 -8.11
CA LYS A 68 -5.05 12.06 -9.40
C LYS A 68 -4.06 12.16 -10.57
N SER A 69 -2.94 12.86 -10.41
CA SER A 69 -1.93 13.04 -11.47
C SER A 69 -1.27 11.71 -11.85
N SER A 70 -0.79 10.98 -10.86
CA SER A 70 -0.13 9.68 -11.04
C SER A 70 -1.09 8.63 -11.57
N TRP A 71 -2.34 8.63 -11.13
CA TRP A 71 -3.38 7.76 -11.68
C TRP A 71 -3.65 8.06 -13.16
N ARG A 72 -3.81 9.33 -13.53
CA ARG A 72 -3.98 9.75 -14.94
C ARG A 72 -2.83 9.28 -15.82
N ARG A 73 -1.59 9.31 -15.32
CA ARG A 73 -0.41 8.82 -16.04
C ARG A 73 -0.41 7.30 -16.16
N LEU A 74 -0.65 6.55 -15.08
CA LEU A 74 -0.68 5.08 -15.06
C LEU A 74 -1.68 4.47 -16.04
N ILE A 75 -2.86 5.07 -16.21
CA ILE A 75 -3.92 4.53 -17.07
C ILE A 75 -3.70 4.81 -18.57
N GLN A 76 -2.70 5.61 -18.94
CA GLN A 76 -2.41 5.88 -20.34
C GLN A 76 -1.96 4.61 -21.06
N LYS A 77 -2.44 4.39 -22.29
CA LYS A 77 -2.02 3.26 -23.13
C LYS A 77 -0.51 3.24 -23.41
N SER A 78 0.12 4.41 -23.43
CA SER A 78 1.56 4.59 -23.63
C SER A 78 2.41 4.36 -22.37
N TYR A 79 1.80 4.08 -21.21
CA TYR A 79 2.56 3.81 -20.00
C TYR A 79 3.40 2.53 -20.17
N PRO A 80 4.70 2.55 -19.80
CA PRO A 80 5.59 1.40 -19.99
C PRO A 80 5.15 0.18 -19.18
N ARG A 81 5.53 -1.00 -19.66
CA ARG A 81 5.32 -2.26 -18.92
C ARG A 81 6.19 -2.27 -17.65
N LEU A 82 5.75 -3.00 -16.63
CA LEU A 82 6.39 -3.10 -15.32
C LEU A 82 6.77 -4.56 -14.98
N PRO A 83 7.49 -5.30 -15.84
CA PRO A 83 7.70 -6.74 -15.67
C PRO A 83 8.53 -7.11 -14.43
N SER A 84 9.37 -6.19 -13.95
CA SER A 84 10.22 -6.40 -12.78
C SER A 84 9.55 -6.01 -11.46
N LEU A 85 8.40 -5.33 -11.50
CA LEU A 85 7.75 -4.80 -10.31
C LEU A 85 6.88 -5.89 -9.66
N ALA A 86 7.22 -6.29 -8.45
CA ALA A 86 6.29 -6.96 -7.55
C ALA A 86 5.45 -5.93 -6.78
N PHE A 87 4.16 -6.19 -6.57
CA PHE A 87 3.30 -5.24 -5.87
C PHE A 87 2.18 -5.87 -5.04
N SER A 88 1.66 -5.10 -4.09
CA SER A 88 0.39 -5.36 -3.41
C SER A 88 -0.38 -4.06 -3.20
N VAL A 89 -1.71 -4.16 -3.07
CA VAL A 89 -2.62 -3.01 -2.88
C VAL A 89 -3.50 -3.26 -1.67
N PHE A 90 -3.50 -2.33 -0.72
CA PHE A 90 -4.52 -2.23 0.30
C PHE A 90 -5.48 -1.07 -0.03
N GLY A 91 -6.77 -1.37 -0.08
CA GLY A 91 -7.82 -0.39 -0.32
C GLY A 91 -8.51 0.01 0.97
N LEU A 92 -8.80 1.30 1.13
CA LEU A 92 -9.70 1.82 2.16
C LEU A 92 -11.00 2.27 1.50
N GLY A 93 -12.14 1.82 2.02
CA GLY A 93 -13.44 2.19 1.49
C GLY A 93 -14.57 1.84 2.44
N ASP A 94 -15.78 2.12 1.99
CA ASP A 94 -17.01 1.96 2.76
C ASP A 94 -18.04 1.30 1.84
N SER A 95 -18.53 0.11 2.21
CA SER A 95 -19.46 -0.67 1.38
C SER A 95 -20.89 -0.13 1.35
N SER A 96 -21.22 0.88 2.16
CA SER A 96 -22.47 1.64 2.02
C SER A 96 -22.48 2.47 0.73
N TYR A 97 -21.32 2.73 0.13
CA TYR A 97 -21.18 3.41 -1.16
C TYR A 97 -21.13 2.39 -2.31
N ALA A 98 -21.82 2.72 -3.41
CA ALA A 98 -21.85 1.87 -4.61
C ALA A 98 -20.45 1.57 -5.19
N GLU A 99 -19.55 2.56 -5.13
CA GLU A 99 -18.18 2.47 -5.64
C GLU A 99 -17.19 1.96 -4.57
N PHE A 100 -17.60 0.95 -3.80
CA PHE A 100 -16.80 0.35 -2.73
C PHE A 100 -15.39 -0.04 -3.23
N ASN A 101 -14.36 0.62 -2.68
CA ASN A 101 -12.94 0.35 -2.98
C ASN A 101 -12.58 0.41 -4.48
N PHE A 102 -13.33 1.16 -5.27
CA PHE A 102 -13.22 1.14 -6.73
C PHE A 102 -11.83 1.54 -7.23
N VAL A 103 -11.19 2.52 -6.59
CA VAL A 103 -9.85 2.99 -6.95
C VAL A 103 -8.81 1.89 -6.71
N ALA A 104 -8.84 1.23 -5.56
CA ALA A 104 -7.92 0.14 -5.23
C ALA A 104 -8.10 -1.07 -6.18
N LYS A 105 -9.35 -1.41 -6.51
CA LYS A 105 -9.67 -2.47 -7.49
C LYS A 105 -9.09 -2.14 -8.87
N LYS A 106 -9.28 -0.90 -9.34
CA LYS A 106 -8.76 -0.41 -10.62
C LYS A 106 -7.24 -0.35 -10.64
N LEU A 107 -6.61 0.16 -9.58
CA LEU A 107 -5.16 0.26 -9.45
C LEU A 107 -4.51 -1.13 -9.55
N HIS A 108 -5.01 -2.09 -8.77
CA HIS A 108 -4.53 -3.47 -8.82
C HIS A 108 -4.62 -4.05 -10.24
N ASN A 109 -5.80 -3.98 -10.86
CA ASN A 109 -6.01 -4.53 -12.20
C ASN A 109 -5.10 -3.86 -13.23
N ARG A 110 -4.87 -2.55 -13.11
CA ARG A 110 -4.00 -1.80 -14.01
C ARG A 110 -2.53 -2.23 -13.87
N LEU A 111 -2.04 -2.43 -12.65
CA LEU A 111 -0.67 -2.92 -12.42
C LEU A 111 -0.46 -4.32 -13.02
N VAL A 112 -1.43 -5.23 -12.86
CA VAL A 112 -1.41 -6.54 -13.54
C VAL A 112 -1.38 -6.39 -15.06
N GLN A 113 -2.22 -5.52 -15.63
CA GLN A 113 -2.22 -5.24 -17.08
C GLN A 113 -0.90 -4.65 -17.59
N LEU A 114 -0.17 -3.92 -16.75
CA LEU A 114 1.16 -3.42 -17.06
C LEU A 114 2.24 -4.51 -16.93
N GLY A 115 1.91 -5.70 -16.46
CA GLY A 115 2.83 -6.83 -16.34
C GLY A 115 3.53 -6.90 -14.99
N ALA A 116 3.12 -6.09 -14.01
CA ALA A 116 3.62 -6.21 -12.65
C ALA A 116 3.16 -7.52 -12.01
N GLN A 117 4.01 -8.09 -11.18
CA GLN A 117 3.79 -9.34 -10.47
C GLN A 117 2.99 -9.07 -9.20
N CYS A 118 1.82 -9.68 -9.09
CA CYS A 118 0.98 -9.59 -7.91
C CYS A 118 1.64 -10.38 -6.77
N LEU A 119 2.25 -9.70 -5.80
CA LEU A 119 2.87 -10.31 -4.62
C LEU A 119 1.80 -10.89 -3.70
N LEU A 120 0.75 -10.11 -3.45
CA LEU A 120 -0.46 -10.52 -2.74
C LEU A 120 -1.67 -9.96 -3.46
N HIS A 121 -2.77 -10.71 -3.47
CA HIS A 121 -4.02 -10.19 -3.98
C HIS A 121 -4.40 -8.92 -3.19
N ARG A 122 -5.08 -7.98 -3.85
CA ARG A 122 -5.56 -6.78 -3.16
C ARG A 122 -6.44 -7.19 -1.98
N ARG A 123 -6.30 -6.48 -0.86
CA ARG A 123 -7.25 -6.58 0.26
C ARG A 123 -7.96 -5.25 0.43
N LEU A 124 -9.24 -5.32 0.81
CA LEU A 124 -10.15 -4.19 0.82
C LEU A 124 -10.67 -4.02 2.25
N GLY A 125 -10.24 -2.97 2.94
CA GLY A 125 -10.84 -2.55 4.19
C GLY A 125 -12.22 -1.93 3.95
N ASP A 126 -13.13 -2.20 4.88
CA ASP A 126 -14.51 -1.71 4.87
C ASP A 126 -14.85 -1.02 6.19
N ASP A 127 -15.21 0.26 6.13
CA ASP A 127 -15.62 1.03 7.30
C ASP A 127 -16.95 0.53 7.91
N GLN A 128 -17.74 -0.24 7.16
CA GLN A 128 -19.02 -0.81 7.64
C GLN A 128 -18.88 -2.19 8.29
N ASP A 129 -17.70 -2.82 8.21
CA ASP A 129 -17.46 -4.11 8.86
C ASP A 129 -17.44 -3.95 10.39
N GLU A 130 -17.83 -4.99 11.14
CA GLU A 130 -17.86 -4.98 12.62
C GLU A 130 -16.49 -4.67 13.25
N GLY A 131 -15.40 -5.09 12.58
CA GLY A 131 -14.02 -4.78 12.98
C GLY A 131 -13.41 -3.59 12.21
N GLY A 132 -14.23 -2.89 11.43
CA GLY A 132 -13.84 -1.85 10.49
C GLY A 132 -12.75 -2.29 9.51
N MET A 133 -12.10 -1.31 8.89
CA MET A 133 -10.95 -1.54 8.01
C MET A 133 -9.76 -2.20 8.71
N ASP A 134 -9.64 -2.07 10.04
CA ASP A 134 -8.49 -2.56 10.81
C ASP A 134 -8.38 -4.09 10.81
N LYS A 135 -9.52 -4.79 10.79
CA LYS A 135 -9.56 -6.26 10.68
C LYS A 135 -8.87 -6.73 9.39
N GLU A 136 -9.31 -6.19 8.25
CA GLU A 136 -8.75 -6.54 6.95
C GLU A 136 -7.30 -6.06 6.83
N LEU A 137 -6.96 -4.90 7.40
CA LEU A 137 -5.58 -4.42 7.45
C LEU A 137 -4.67 -5.37 8.24
N ALA A 138 -5.10 -5.85 9.40
CA ALA A 138 -4.32 -6.77 10.22
C ALA A 138 -4.06 -8.10 9.48
N LEU A 139 -5.08 -8.66 8.84
CA LEU A 139 -4.95 -9.86 8.01
C LEU A 139 -4.00 -9.63 6.84
N TRP A 140 -4.14 -8.50 6.14
CA TRP A 140 -3.24 -8.14 5.05
C TRP A 140 -1.80 -8.01 5.51
N MET A 141 -1.54 -7.31 6.62
CA MET A 141 -0.21 -7.08 7.15
C MET A 141 0.45 -8.40 7.59
N ALA A 142 -0.32 -9.31 8.19
CA ALA A 142 0.17 -10.64 8.56
C ALA A 142 0.63 -11.46 7.35
N GLU A 143 -0.03 -11.32 6.20
CA GLU A 143 0.36 -11.94 4.93
C GLU A 143 1.49 -11.17 4.23
N LEU A 144 1.53 -9.85 4.39
CA LEU A 144 2.48 -8.95 3.72
C LEU A 144 3.92 -9.22 4.13
N TRP A 145 4.21 -9.33 5.42
CA TRP A 145 5.58 -9.49 5.92
C TRP A 145 6.28 -10.76 5.41
N PRO A 146 5.69 -11.96 5.51
CA PRO A 146 6.33 -13.17 4.97
C PRO A 146 6.45 -13.12 3.44
N ALA A 147 5.51 -12.48 2.73
CA ALA A 147 5.62 -12.30 1.29
C ALA A 147 6.77 -11.36 0.92
N LEU A 148 6.90 -10.22 1.59
CA LEU A 148 8.00 -9.26 1.41
C LEU A 148 9.35 -9.90 1.69
N ALA A 149 9.48 -10.65 2.78
CA ALA A 149 10.72 -11.34 3.14
C ALA A 149 11.19 -12.32 2.05
N GLN A 150 10.26 -12.99 1.37
CA GLN A 150 10.57 -13.93 0.29
C GLN A 150 11.07 -13.25 -0.99
N THR A 151 10.72 -11.98 -1.22
CA THR A 151 11.25 -11.21 -2.37
C THR A 151 12.68 -10.72 -2.17
N LEU A 152 13.19 -10.75 -0.94
CA LEU A 152 14.54 -10.27 -0.65
C LEU A 152 15.60 -11.33 -1.00
N PRO A 153 16.80 -10.89 -1.43
CA PRO A 153 17.97 -11.75 -1.52
C PRO A 153 18.21 -12.51 -0.22
N GLU A 154 18.76 -13.73 -0.29
CA GLU A 154 18.94 -14.62 0.86
C GLU A 154 19.68 -13.95 2.04
N GLU A 155 20.74 -13.20 1.74
CA GLU A 155 21.52 -12.45 2.73
C GLU A 155 20.70 -11.39 3.48
N GLN A 156 19.72 -10.78 2.81
CA GLN A 156 18.83 -9.79 3.40
C GLN A 156 17.68 -10.47 4.13
N ARG A 157 17.15 -11.57 3.57
CA ARG A 157 16.10 -12.39 4.19
C ARG A 157 16.52 -12.95 5.55
N ALA A 158 17.77 -13.39 5.68
CA ALA A 158 18.32 -13.88 6.96
C ALA A 158 18.38 -12.81 8.07
N ARG A 159 18.29 -11.52 7.70
CA ARG A 159 18.29 -10.37 8.63
C ARG A 159 16.89 -9.90 8.99
N VAL A 160 15.86 -10.42 8.33
CA VAL A 160 14.47 -10.03 8.58
C VAL A 160 14.05 -10.50 9.97
N VAL A 161 13.50 -9.58 10.76
CA VAL A 161 12.88 -9.91 12.05
C VAL A 161 11.41 -10.22 11.80
N ALA A 162 10.94 -11.43 12.13
CA ALA A 162 9.56 -11.84 11.85
C ALA A 162 8.55 -11.00 12.66
N ASP A 163 8.77 -10.92 13.97
CA ASP A 163 7.95 -10.15 14.91
C ASP A 163 8.86 -9.30 15.81
N PRO A 164 9.03 -8.00 15.49
CA PRO A 164 9.82 -7.11 16.32
C PRO A 164 9.13 -6.92 17.68
N PRO A 165 9.87 -6.88 18.80
CA PRO A 165 9.29 -6.72 20.13
C PRO A 165 8.53 -5.39 20.25
N ALA A 166 7.41 -5.41 20.97
CA ALA A 166 6.53 -4.25 21.19
C ALA A 166 7.24 -3.05 21.84
N SER A 167 8.41 -3.24 22.46
CA SER A 167 9.24 -2.16 23.01
C SER A 167 9.82 -1.22 21.94
N LEU A 168 9.71 -1.57 20.65
CA LEU A 168 10.08 -0.72 19.52
C LEU A 168 8.90 0.10 18.96
N LEU A 169 7.68 -0.03 19.52
CA LEU A 169 6.54 0.81 19.16
C LEU A 169 6.88 2.28 19.46
N PRO A 170 6.48 3.27 18.62
CA PRO A 170 6.47 4.64 19.10
C PRO A 170 5.39 4.66 20.20
N ALA A 171 5.51 5.53 21.19
CA ALA A 171 4.39 5.77 22.09
C ALA A 171 3.15 5.99 21.23
N VAL A 172 2.15 5.13 21.37
CA VAL A 172 0.85 5.31 20.72
C VAL A 172 0.37 6.66 21.26
N CYS A 173 0.23 7.66 20.40
CA CYS A 173 -0.44 8.89 20.80
C CYS A 173 -1.89 8.51 21.14
N GLU A 174 -2.17 8.36 22.43
CA GLU A 174 -3.53 8.42 22.98
C GLU A 174 -4.08 9.84 22.74
N VAL A 175 -4.58 10.09 21.54
CA VAL A 175 -5.46 11.24 21.24
C VAL A 175 -6.31 10.76 20.06
N LEU A 176 -7.58 10.37 20.22
CA LEU A 176 -8.71 11.22 20.55
C LEU A 176 -9.87 10.34 21.07
N PHE A 177 -10.19 10.46 22.35
CA PHE A 177 -11.55 10.32 22.87
C PHE A 177 -11.67 11.22 24.10
N GLN A 178 -11.79 12.53 23.86
CA GLN A 178 -12.56 13.48 24.66
C GLN A 178 -13.07 14.59 23.74
#